data_AF-A0AAW0EG29-F1
#
_entry.id   AF-A0AAW0EG29-F1
#
_cell.length_a   1.000
_cell.length_b   1.000
_cell.length_c   1.000
_cell.angle_alpha   90.00
_cell.angle_beta   90.00
_cell.angle_gamma   90.00
#
_symmetry.space_group_name_H-M   'P 1'
#
loop_
_entity.id
_entity.type
_entity.pdbx_description
1 polymer ?
#
loop_
_entity_poly.entity_id
_entity_poly.type
_entity_poly.pdbx_seq_one_letter_code
_entity_poly.pdbx_strand_id
1 'polypeptide(L)'
;MKRLNKDVRKIEAATNKHNVEAFNHILDVAYGRKGKLKQELMEPLLSEPREPLPPRIIASVAKSQPPVYSLELRALLASAASRSTGKGVTQQVLDSPPKLPPRADPKSEQARSLGPFSKRREKNIRWRFFVEQSNYVWPPLQSEVDNSSAASYGEQHCTTIRALPMQGLRVFEDLETLASPPSGRTFHSTDRLQSAGFTVPRWLRRRYQALLTRIPTLTYKVQPNNTTRCVVSQSTKAMGRKPVDVDVSDVEWLTESSSSAQKATNPRSIPNQRHVQQQ
;
A
#
# COMPACT_ATOMS: atom_id res chain seq x y z
N MET A 1 -26.88 4.66 -12.06
CA MET A 1 -26.15 4.85 -13.34
C MET A 1 -25.07 5.94 -13.33
N LYS A 2 -25.27 7.13 -12.73
CA LYS A 2 -24.27 8.23 -12.79
C LYS A 2 -22.87 7.93 -12.21
N ARG A 3 -22.73 6.97 -11.28
CA ARG A 3 -21.44 6.59 -10.67
C ARG A 3 -20.58 5.73 -11.60
N LEU A 4 -21.16 4.67 -12.18
CA LEU A 4 -20.46 3.78 -13.12
C LEU A 4 -19.90 4.54 -14.31
N ASN A 5 -20.67 5.47 -14.88
CA ASN A 5 -20.19 6.28 -16.01
C ASN A 5 -18.99 7.16 -15.64
N LYS A 6 -18.86 7.60 -14.38
CA LYS A 6 -17.68 8.36 -13.92
C LYS A 6 -16.46 7.46 -13.82
N ASP A 7 -16.64 6.24 -13.33
CA ASP A 7 -15.53 5.29 -13.19
C ASP A 7 -15.06 4.80 -14.56
N VAL A 8 -15.98 4.53 -15.49
CA VAL A 8 -15.65 4.24 -16.89
C VAL A 8 -14.87 5.39 -17.52
N ARG A 9 -15.34 6.64 -17.38
CA ARG A 9 -14.60 7.82 -17.89
C ARG A 9 -13.21 7.97 -17.27
N LYS A 10 -13.03 7.61 -16.00
CA LYS A 10 -11.70 7.61 -15.35
C LYS A 10 -10.79 6.53 -15.90
N ILE A 11 -11.33 5.34 -16.15
CA ILE A 11 -10.58 4.23 -16.77
C ILE A 11 -10.21 4.62 -18.20
N GLU A 12 -11.16 5.12 -18.98
CA GLU A 12 -10.91 5.65 -20.33
C GLU A 12 -9.86 6.75 -20.31
N ALA A 13 -9.90 7.68 -19.36
CA ALA A 13 -8.89 8.74 -19.22
C ALA A 13 -7.51 8.20 -18.80
N ALA A 14 -7.44 7.10 -18.05
CA ALA A 14 -6.18 6.45 -17.69
C ALA A 14 -5.59 5.65 -18.86
N THR A 15 -6.45 5.10 -19.72
CA THR A 15 -6.05 4.37 -20.94
C THR A 15 -5.70 5.32 -22.09
N ASN A 16 -6.42 6.45 -22.21
CA ASN A 16 -6.26 7.42 -23.27
C ASN A 16 -5.28 8.53 -22.85
N LYS A 17 -4.12 8.61 -23.54
CA LYS A 17 -3.18 9.74 -23.54
C LYS A 17 -2.57 10.10 -22.17
N HIS A 18 -1.40 9.55 -21.87
CA HIS A 18 -0.38 10.06 -20.92
C HIS A 18 -0.85 10.55 -19.53
N ASN A 19 -2.07 10.24 -19.10
CA ASN A 19 -2.56 10.67 -17.80
C ASN A 19 -2.07 9.72 -16.71
N VAL A 20 -0.79 9.88 -16.40
CA VAL A 20 -0.06 9.14 -15.37
C VAL A 20 -0.75 9.27 -14.02
N GLU A 21 -1.32 10.42 -13.70
CA GLU A 21 -2.02 10.65 -12.44
C GLU A 21 -3.31 9.84 -12.35
N ALA A 22 -4.11 9.81 -13.42
CA ALA A 22 -5.32 8.99 -13.48
C ALA A 22 -4.99 7.50 -13.35
N PHE A 23 -3.94 7.03 -14.04
CA PHE A 23 -3.50 5.64 -13.92
C PHE A 23 -3.00 5.31 -12.52
N ASN A 24 -2.16 6.16 -11.93
CA ASN A 24 -1.69 6.00 -10.54
C ASN A 24 -2.87 6.03 -9.56
N HIS A 25 -3.90 6.85 -9.81
CA HIS A 25 -5.11 6.85 -8.99
C HIS A 25 -5.86 5.52 -9.07
N ILE A 26 -5.97 4.91 -10.25
CA ILE A 26 -6.58 3.58 -10.41
C ILE A 26 -5.76 2.54 -9.63
N LEU A 27 -4.44 2.53 -9.77
CA LEU A 27 -3.57 1.65 -8.98
C LEU A 27 -3.74 1.89 -7.46
N ASP A 28 -3.82 3.15 -7.04
CA ASP A 28 -4.02 3.51 -5.64
C ASP A 28 -5.34 2.96 -5.09
N VAL A 29 -6.41 3.00 -5.88
CA VAL A 29 -7.71 2.45 -5.48
C VAL A 29 -7.68 0.92 -5.49
N ALA A 30 -7.16 0.31 -6.56
CA ALA A 30 -7.13 -1.14 -6.76
C ALA A 30 -6.31 -1.87 -5.69
N TYR A 31 -5.18 -1.29 -5.27
CA TYR A 31 -4.28 -1.88 -4.27
C TYR A 31 -4.42 -1.26 -2.87
N GLY A 32 -5.57 -0.64 -2.59
CA GLY A 32 -5.93 -0.19 -1.24
C GLY A 32 -5.02 0.90 -0.68
N ARG A 33 -4.44 1.75 -1.53
CA ARG A 33 -3.75 2.98 -1.11
C ARG A 33 -4.76 4.08 -0.78
N LYS A 34 -5.93 4.07 -1.43
CA LYS A 34 -7.02 5.03 -1.24
C LYS A 34 -8.37 4.32 -1.11
N GLY A 35 -9.36 5.04 -0.59
CA GLY A 35 -10.76 4.59 -0.54
C GLY A 35 -11.04 3.51 0.51
N LYS A 36 -12.10 2.72 0.27
CA LYS A 36 -12.62 1.72 1.20
C LYS A 36 -11.64 0.58 1.47
N LEU A 37 -10.99 0.06 0.43
CA LEU A 37 -10.02 -1.02 0.57
C LEU A 37 -8.83 -0.62 1.47
N LYS A 38 -8.39 0.66 1.44
CA LYS A 38 -7.38 1.16 2.38
C LYS A 38 -7.83 0.99 3.84
N GLN A 39 -9.09 1.34 4.12
CA GLN A 39 -9.65 1.23 5.46
C GLN A 39 -9.74 -0.23 5.90
N GLU A 40 -10.23 -1.11 5.03
CA GLU A 40 -10.35 -2.56 5.31
C GLU A 40 -8.97 -3.21 5.57
N LEU A 41 -7.94 -2.79 4.84
CA LEU A 41 -6.56 -3.26 5.08
C LEU A 41 -5.95 -2.68 6.38
N MET A 42 -6.33 -1.45 6.76
CA MET A 42 -5.80 -0.79 7.97
C MET A 42 -6.54 -1.18 9.25
N GLU A 43 -7.83 -1.46 9.19
CA GLU A 43 -8.67 -1.85 10.32
C GLU A 43 -8.07 -2.94 11.23
N PRO A 44 -7.53 -4.07 10.69
CA PRO A 44 -6.85 -5.05 11.51
C PRO A 44 -5.63 -4.48 12.24
N LEU A 45 -4.93 -3.49 11.68
CA LEU A 45 -3.75 -2.87 12.31
C LEU A 45 -4.10 -1.78 13.32
N LEU A 46 -5.33 -1.26 13.28
CA LEU A 46 -5.81 -0.23 14.22
C LEU A 46 -6.47 -0.85 15.47
N SER A 47 -6.81 -2.13 15.43
CA SER A 47 -7.50 -2.85 16.50
C SER A 47 -6.60 -3.92 17.09
N GLU A 48 -6.05 -3.68 18.28
CA GLU A 48 -5.21 -4.66 18.98
C GLU A 48 -6.02 -5.36 20.07
N PRO A 49 -6.47 -6.62 19.87
CA PRO A 49 -7.24 -7.33 20.88
C PRO A 49 -6.37 -7.91 22.00
N ARG A 50 -5.06 -8.05 21.76
CA ARG A 50 -4.14 -8.73 22.70
C ARG A 50 -3.37 -7.77 23.61
N GLU A 51 -3.19 -6.51 23.23
CA GLU A 51 -2.48 -5.55 24.06
C GLU A 51 -3.37 -5.05 25.21
N PRO A 52 -2.83 -4.93 26.44
CA PRO A 52 -3.56 -4.33 27.53
C PRO A 52 -3.90 -2.87 27.19
N LEU A 53 -5.16 -2.51 27.40
CA LEU A 53 -5.62 -1.15 27.15
C LEU A 53 -4.86 -0.16 28.06
N PRO A 54 -4.39 0.97 27.52
CA PRO A 54 -3.70 1.98 28.29
C PRO A 54 -4.60 2.57 29.37
N PRO A 55 -4.01 3.11 30.45
CA PRO A 55 -4.77 3.69 31.53
C PRO A 55 -5.67 4.83 31.03
N ARG A 56 -6.85 4.94 31.64
CA ARG A 56 -7.82 6.00 31.34
C ARG A 56 -7.24 7.36 31.72
N ILE A 57 -7.28 8.33 30.80
CA ILE A 57 -6.86 9.72 31.11
C ILE A 57 -7.80 10.34 32.16
N ILE A 58 -9.11 10.06 32.04
CA ILE A 58 -10.16 10.49 32.98
C ILE A 58 -10.73 9.23 33.64
N ALA A 59 -10.46 9.04 34.94
CA ALA A 59 -10.81 7.83 35.67
C ALA A 59 -12.30 7.45 35.56
N SER A 60 -13.19 8.44 35.67
CA SER A 60 -14.65 8.26 35.61
C SER A 60 -15.19 7.97 34.21
N VAL A 61 -14.41 8.17 33.14
CA VAL A 61 -14.88 8.04 31.76
C VAL A 61 -14.13 6.92 31.05
N ALA A 62 -14.76 5.76 30.87
CA ALA A 62 -14.15 4.61 30.21
C ALA A 62 -13.62 4.92 28.79
N LYS A 63 -14.38 5.71 28.01
CA LYS A 63 -14.01 6.15 26.66
C LYS A 63 -12.82 7.12 26.62
N SER A 64 -12.21 7.48 27.75
CA SER A 64 -11.07 8.41 27.81
C SER A 64 -9.71 7.75 27.62
N GLN A 65 -9.67 6.47 27.28
CA GLN A 65 -8.44 5.76 26.95
C GLN A 65 -7.77 6.38 25.71
N PRO A 66 -6.44 6.55 25.72
CA PRO A 66 -5.70 6.93 24.54
C PRO A 66 -5.72 5.77 23.51
N PRO A 67 -5.47 6.07 22.22
CA PRO A 67 -5.39 5.04 21.19
C PRO A 67 -4.21 4.10 21.44
N VAL A 68 -4.39 2.82 21.12
CA VAL A 68 -3.35 1.78 21.20
C VAL A 68 -2.65 1.70 19.85
N TYR A 69 -1.32 1.66 19.87
CA TYR A 69 -0.53 1.42 18.67
C TYR A 69 -0.06 -0.02 18.68
N SER A 70 -0.60 -0.85 17.77
CA SER A 70 -0.11 -2.21 17.59
C SER A 70 1.37 -2.24 17.20
N LEU A 71 2.03 -3.38 17.41
CA LEU A 71 3.42 -3.56 17.02
C LEU A 71 3.65 -3.26 15.53
N GLU A 72 2.76 -3.71 14.65
CA GLU A 72 2.85 -3.48 13.21
C GLU A 72 2.67 -1.99 12.90
N LEU A 73 1.68 -1.35 13.52
CA LEU A 73 1.40 0.06 13.28
C LEU A 73 2.57 0.94 13.76
N ARG A 74 3.20 0.62 14.89
CA ARG A 74 4.41 1.31 15.36
C ARG A 74 5.55 1.17 14.36
N ALA A 75 5.77 -0.02 13.83
CA ALA A 75 6.80 -0.26 12.82
C ALA A 75 6.53 0.54 11.53
N LEU A 76 5.26 0.56 11.07
CA LEU A 76 4.82 1.34 9.91
C LEU A 76 4.91 2.85 10.13
N LEU A 77 4.66 3.34 11.34
CA LEU A 77 4.80 4.77 11.65
C LEU A 77 6.26 5.18 11.78
N ALA A 78 7.12 4.32 12.33
CA ALA A 78 8.54 4.56 12.46
C ALA A 78 9.27 4.56 11.11
N SER A 79 8.84 3.73 10.16
CA SER A 79 9.47 3.63 8.86
C SER A 79 9.06 4.76 7.91
N ALA A 80 10.05 5.41 7.28
CA ALA A 80 9.83 6.43 6.26
C ALA A 80 9.21 5.85 4.97
N ALA A 81 9.46 4.56 4.70
CA ALA A 81 9.02 3.84 3.50
C ALA A 81 7.50 3.63 3.45
N SER A 82 6.89 3.31 4.58
CA SER A 82 5.46 3.04 4.75
C SER A 82 4.58 4.29 4.85
N ARG A 83 5.17 5.49 4.77
CA ARG A 83 4.42 6.75 4.94
C ARG A 83 4.38 7.58 3.68
N SER A 84 3.21 8.14 3.41
CA SER A 84 2.99 9.13 2.34
C SER A 84 3.81 10.41 2.52
N THR A 85 4.07 10.82 3.76
CA THR A 85 4.91 11.99 4.08
C THR A 85 6.40 11.75 3.87
N GLY A 86 6.81 10.48 3.76
CA GLY A 86 8.20 10.09 3.58
C GLY A 86 9.11 10.30 4.80
N LYS A 87 8.58 10.69 5.96
CA LYS A 87 9.33 10.89 7.22
C LYS A 87 8.85 9.89 8.25
N GLY A 88 9.74 9.21 8.97
CA GLY A 88 9.37 8.34 10.09
C GLY A 88 8.91 9.14 11.33
N VAL A 89 8.08 8.54 12.19
CA VAL A 89 7.72 9.08 13.51
C VAL A 89 8.57 8.40 14.57
N THR A 90 9.27 9.18 15.39
CA THR A 90 10.00 8.65 16.55
C THR A 90 9.04 8.16 17.62
N GLN A 91 9.40 7.11 18.36
CA GLN A 91 8.58 6.55 19.45
C GLN A 91 8.18 7.62 20.48
N GLN A 92 9.09 8.52 20.85
CA GLN A 92 8.81 9.64 21.76
C GLN A 92 7.63 10.52 21.29
N VAL A 93 7.50 10.71 19.97
CA VAL A 93 6.44 11.53 19.36
C VAL A 93 5.10 10.79 19.35
N LEU A 94 5.12 9.45 19.35
CA LEU A 94 3.90 8.65 19.50
C LEU A 94 3.34 8.74 20.92
N ASP A 95 4.22 8.76 21.92
CA ASP A 95 3.86 8.87 23.34
C ASP A 95 3.43 10.28 23.73
N SER A 96 4.19 11.28 23.26
CA SER A 96 3.95 12.71 23.48
C SER A 96 3.87 13.46 22.14
N PRO A 97 2.66 13.63 21.59
CA PRO A 97 2.46 14.33 20.33
C PRO A 97 2.98 15.77 20.38
N PRO A 98 3.51 16.33 19.28
CA PRO A 98 4.15 17.64 19.28
C PRO A 98 3.15 18.79 19.51
N LYS A 99 1.86 18.54 19.26
CA LYS A 99 0.76 19.48 19.53
C LYS A 99 0.34 19.47 21.00
N LEU A 100 0.85 18.54 21.81
CA LEU A 100 0.56 18.47 23.24
C LEU A 100 1.48 19.44 23.98
N PRO A 101 0.95 20.42 24.73
CA PRO A 101 1.80 21.36 25.45
C PRO A 101 2.53 20.65 26.61
N PRO A 102 3.73 21.11 27.00
CA PRO A 102 4.47 20.50 28.13
C PRO A 102 3.69 20.61 29.45
N ARG A 103 2.75 21.56 29.55
CA ARG A 103 1.76 21.67 30.63
C ARG A 103 0.94 20.39 30.85
N ALA A 104 0.83 19.50 29.86
CA ALA A 104 0.15 18.22 30.02
C ALA A 104 0.83 17.33 31.08
N ASP A 105 2.14 17.46 31.25
CA ASP A 105 2.86 16.75 32.29
C ASP A 105 2.66 17.45 33.64
N PRO A 106 2.08 16.79 34.66
CA PRO A 106 1.82 17.41 35.95
C PRO A 106 3.11 17.79 36.71
N LYS A 107 4.24 17.21 36.31
CA LYS A 107 5.56 17.51 36.87
C LYS A 107 6.24 18.71 36.22
N SER A 108 5.74 19.20 35.09
CA SER A 108 6.33 20.34 34.37
C SER A 108 6.17 21.65 35.14
N GLU A 109 7.13 22.57 34.98
CA GLU A 109 7.04 23.91 35.58
C GLU A 109 5.82 24.67 35.09
N GLN A 110 5.47 24.54 33.80
CA GLN A 110 4.28 25.19 33.26
C GLN A 110 2.98 24.71 33.90
N ALA A 111 2.89 23.42 34.27
CA ALA A 111 1.74 22.92 35.01
C ALA A 111 1.68 23.46 36.45
N ARG A 112 2.84 23.74 37.06
CA ARG A 112 2.90 24.39 38.38
C ARG A 112 2.50 25.86 38.31
N SER A 113 3.01 26.60 37.33
CA SER A 113 2.77 28.05 37.21
C SER A 113 1.36 28.38 36.69
N LEU A 114 0.83 27.62 35.73
CA LEU A 114 -0.44 27.92 35.06
C LEU A 114 -1.59 27.00 35.49
N GLY A 115 -1.31 25.99 36.32
CA GLY A 115 -2.23 24.93 36.73
C GLY A 115 -2.24 23.71 35.78
N PRO A 116 -2.95 22.63 36.13
CA PRO A 116 -2.98 21.40 35.33
C PRO A 116 -3.65 21.61 33.96
N PHE A 117 -3.27 20.79 32.97
CA PHE A 117 -3.91 20.80 31.65
C PHE A 117 -5.24 20.04 31.66
N SER A 118 -6.18 20.46 30.80
CA SER A 118 -7.47 19.78 30.68
C SER A 118 -7.31 18.37 30.09
N LYS A 119 -7.61 17.35 30.89
CA LYS A 119 -7.59 15.92 30.50
C LYS A 119 -8.42 15.62 29.24
N ARG A 120 -9.56 16.30 29.07
CA ARG A 120 -10.40 16.15 27.87
C ARG A 120 -9.70 16.69 26.62
N ARG A 121 -8.99 17.82 26.76
CA ARG A 121 -8.21 18.41 25.66
C ARG A 121 -7.01 17.54 25.31
N GLU A 122 -6.32 16.98 26.30
CA GLU A 122 -5.24 16.01 26.09
C GLU A 122 -5.72 14.80 25.29
N LYS A 123 -6.80 14.16 25.74
CA LYS A 123 -7.42 13.03 25.04
C LYS A 123 -7.69 13.38 23.57
N ASN A 124 -8.32 14.52 23.32
CA ASN A 124 -8.67 14.95 21.97
C ASN A 124 -7.42 15.19 21.10
N ILE A 125 -6.35 15.76 21.66
CA ILE A 125 -5.09 15.99 20.94
C ILE A 125 -4.45 14.65 20.56
N ARG A 126 -4.35 13.71 21.51
CA ARG A 126 -3.79 12.36 21.25
C ARG A 126 -4.58 11.61 20.18
N TRP A 127 -5.91 11.62 20.25
CA TRP A 127 -6.77 10.98 19.24
C TRP A 127 -6.67 11.63 17.86
N ARG A 128 -6.64 12.97 17.79
CA ARG A 128 -6.42 13.68 16.51
C ARG A 128 -5.07 13.33 15.91
N PHE A 129 -4.02 13.29 16.73
CA PHE A 129 -2.69 12.89 16.28
C PHE A 129 -2.69 11.45 15.75
N PHE A 130 -3.30 10.51 16.47
CA PHE A 130 -3.41 9.12 16.01
C PHE A 130 -4.12 8.98 14.66
N VAL A 131 -5.30 9.61 14.51
CA VAL A 131 -6.05 9.58 13.25
C VAL A 131 -5.27 10.24 12.10
N GLU A 132 -4.62 11.37 12.39
CA GLU A 132 -3.75 12.05 11.42
C GLU A 132 -2.58 11.16 10.99
N GLN A 133 -1.89 10.54 11.95
CA GLN A 133 -0.74 9.68 11.66
C GLN A 133 -1.15 8.39 10.93
N SER A 134 -2.24 7.73 11.33
CA SER A 134 -2.73 6.51 10.68
C SER A 134 -3.17 6.75 9.25
N ASN A 135 -3.75 7.92 8.95
CA ASN A 135 -4.09 8.31 7.59
C ASN A 135 -2.88 8.45 6.67
N TYR A 136 -1.70 8.77 7.20
CA TYR A 136 -0.47 8.86 6.42
C TYR A 136 0.18 7.52 6.12
N VAL A 137 -0.23 6.45 6.80
CA VAL A 137 0.32 5.10 6.62
C VAL A 137 -0.26 4.44 5.37
N TRP A 138 0.61 3.79 4.61
CA TRP A 138 0.26 2.87 3.54
C TRP A 138 0.06 1.47 4.10
N PRO A 139 -1.10 0.82 3.88
CA PRO A 139 -1.33 -0.50 4.44
C PRO A 139 -0.42 -1.56 3.79
N PRO A 140 0.17 -2.49 4.54
CA PRO A 140 0.88 -3.61 3.94
C PRO A 140 -0.08 -4.52 3.18
N LEU A 141 0.41 -5.12 2.09
CA LEU A 141 -0.33 -6.17 1.38
C LEU A 141 0.09 -7.58 1.82
N GLN A 142 1.32 -7.69 2.30
CA GLN A 142 1.93 -8.94 2.69
C GLN A 142 2.65 -8.78 4.03
N SER A 143 2.59 -9.87 4.79
CA SER A 143 3.43 -10.06 5.95
C SER A 143 4.21 -11.36 5.83
N GLU A 144 5.48 -11.30 6.16
CA GLU A 144 6.43 -12.41 6.12
C GLU A 144 6.99 -12.68 7.50
N VAL A 145 7.37 -13.93 7.74
CA VAL A 145 8.08 -14.34 8.95
C VAL A 145 9.52 -14.56 8.56
N ASP A 146 10.44 -13.92 9.26
CA ASP A 146 11.86 -14.15 9.05
C ASP A 146 12.22 -15.51 9.64
N ASN A 147 12.19 -16.55 8.81
CA ASN A 147 12.50 -17.92 9.21
C ASN A 147 14.00 -18.15 9.45
N SER A 148 14.88 -17.18 9.11
CA SER A 148 16.32 -17.32 9.30
C SER A 148 16.72 -17.50 10.76
N SER A 149 15.91 -17.02 11.71
CA SER A 149 16.11 -17.20 13.15
C SER A 149 15.29 -18.35 13.77
N ALA A 150 14.41 -18.99 13.01
CA ALA A 150 13.41 -19.94 13.52
C ALA A 150 13.86 -21.41 13.49
N ALA A 151 15.02 -21.74 12.92
CA ALA A 151 15.52 -23.10 12.76
C ALA A 151 15.77 -23.88 14.07
N SER A 152 15.58 -23.25 15.25
CA SER A 152 15.83 -23.88 16.56
C SER A 152 14.66 -23.88 17.54
N TYR A 153 13.50 -23.31 17.20
CA TYR A 153 12.37 -23.23 18.13
C TYR A 153 11.10 -23.78 17.48
N GLY A 154 10.50 -24.78 18.12
CA GLY A 154 9.41 -25.59 17.58
C GLY A 154 8.20 -24.82 17.04
N GLU A 155 7.44 -25.52 16.20
CA GLU A 155 6.34 -25.12 15.29
C GLU A 155 5.17 -24.30 15.90
N GLN A 156 5.21 -23.94 17.18
CA GLN A 156 4.08 -23.37 17.93
C GLN A 156 4.05 -21.82 18.02
N HIS A 157 5.05 -21.10 17.51
CA HIS A 157 5.14 -19.63 17.73
C HIS A 157 4.46 -18.73 16.67
N CYS A 158 3.88 -19.28 15.60
CA CYS A 158 3.28 -18.48 14.51
C CYS A 158 1.87 -17.92 14.79
N THR A 159 1.23 -18.23 15.94
CA THR A 159 -0.14 -17.76 16.25
C THR A 159 -0.27 -16.25 16.48
N THR A 160 0.83 -15.51 16.42
CA THR A 160 0.88 -14.05 16.67
C THR A 160 0.84 -13.21 15.41
N ILE A 161 1.03 -13.79 14.23
CA ILE A 161 0.97 -13.02 12.98
C ILE A 161 -0.48 -12.76 12.63
N ARG A 162 -0.81 -11.47 12.54
CA ARG A 162 -2.13 -11.04 12.12
C ARG A 162 -2.31 -11.31 10.63
N ALA A 163 -3.36 -12.04 10.28
CA ALA A 163 -3.74 -12.26 8.89
C ALA A 163 -4.19 -10.93 8.26
N LEU A 164 -3.56 -10.54 7.14
CA LEU A 164 -4.00 -9.40 6.34
C LEU A 164 -5.03 -9.85 5.30
N PRO A 165 -6.03 -9.03 4.94
CA PRO A 165 -7.10 -9.44 4.02
C PRO A 165 -6.62 -9.91 2.63
N MET A 166 -5.45 -9.44 2.18
CA MET A 166 -4.86 -9.82 0.88
C MET A 166 -3.74 -10.87 1.00
N GLN A 167 -3.45 -11.33 2.21
CA GLN A 167 -2.45 -12.37 2.43
C GLN A 167 -2.94 -13.70 1.84
N GLY A 168 -2.07 -14.36 1.07
CA GLY A 168 -2.39 -15.62 0.38
C GLY A 168 -2.93 -15.47 -1.05
N LEU A 169 -3.32 -14.26 -1.47
CA LEU A 169 -3.76 -14.01 -2.85
C LEU A 169 -2.60 -13.85 -3.85
N ARG A 170 -1.35 -13.87 -3.37
CA ARG A 170 -0.11 -13.70 -4.14
C ARG A 170 -0.05 -12.41 -4.98
N VAL A 171 -0.85 -11.40 -4.60
CA VAL A 171 -0.97 -10.14 -5.33
C VAL A 171 0.35 -9.36 -5.34
N PHE A 172 1.16 -9.50 -4.29
CA PHE A 172 2.44 -8.83 -4.21
C PHE A 172 3.45 -9.43 -5.20
N GLU A 173 3.48 -10.76 -5.31
CA GLU A 173 4.32 -11.51 -6.24
C GLU A 173 3.93 -11.24 -7.70
N ASP A 174 2.62 -11.10 -7.98
CA ASP A 174 2.13 -10.68 -9.28
C ASP A 174 2.62 -9.26 -9.61
N LEU A 175 2.56 -8.34 -8.65
CA LEU A 175 3.08 -6.98 -8.81
C LEU A 175 4.59 -6.95 -9.08
N GLU A 176 5.37 -7.76 -8.36
CA GLU A 176 6.81 -7.90 -8.60
C GLU A 176 7.11 -8.50 -9.98
N THR A 177 6.29 -9.44 -10.43
CA THR A 177 6.39 -10.03 -11.77
C THR A 177 6.11 -8.99 -12.85
N LEU A 178 5.04 -8.20 -12.70
CA LEU A 178 4.69 -7.12 -13.63
C LEU A 178 5.70 -5.96 -13.61
N ALA A 179 6.36 -5.73 -12.48
CA ALA A 179 7.41 -4.73 -12.30
C ALA A 179 8.80 -5.20 -12.79
N SER A 180 8.98 -6.49 -13.04
CA SER A 180 10.26 -7.05 -13.46
C SER A 180 10.51 -6.88 -14.95
N PRO A 181 11.77 -6.66 -15.38
CA PRO A 181 12.11 -6.68 -16.79
C PRO A 181 11.85 -8.08 -17.38
N PRO A 182 11.61 -8.19 -18.70
CA PRO A 182 11.53 -9.46 -19.40
C PRO A 182 12.92 -10.07 -19.30
N SER A 183 13.14 -10.83 -18.25
CA SER A 183 14.35 -11.60 -18.10
C SER A 183 14.26 -12.68 -19.17
N GLY A 184 15.18 -12.69 -20.14
CA GLY A 184 15.27 -13.73 -21.16
C GLY A 184 15.60 -15.13 -20.58
N ARG A 185 15.47 -15.30 -19.26
CA ARG A 185 15.59 -16.58 -18.57
C ARG A 185 14.20 -17.17 -18.42
N THR A 186 14.01 -18.30 -19.07
CA THR A 186 12.92 -19.25 -18.94
C THR A 186 12.65 -19.50 -17.45
N PHE A 187 11.70 -18.77 -16.87
CA PHE A 187 11.19 -19.08 -15.54
C PHE A 187 10.26 -20.28 -15.70
N HIS A 188 10.64 -21.42 -15.13
CA HIS A 188 9.74 -22.55 -14.93
C HIS A 188 8.77 -22.20 -13.79
N SER A 189 7.85 -21.27 -14.04
CA SER A 189 6.73 -21.02 -13.14
C SER A 189 5.53 -21.80 -13.64
N THR A 190 5.00 -22.66 -12.79
CA THR A 190 3.97 -23.68 -13.09
C THR A 190 2.56 -23.12 -13.27
N ASP A 191 2.39 -21.84 -13.62
CA ASP A 191 1.09 -21.18 -13.57
C ASP A 191 0.62 -20.57 -14.91
N ARG A 192 -0.65 -20.88 -15.22
CA ARG A 192 -1.35 -20.87 -16.51
C ARG A 192 -1.43 -19.55 -17.29
N LEU A 193 -0.89 -18.45 -16.79
CA LEU A 193 -0.97 -17.14 -17.46
C LEU A 193 0.23 -16.81 -18.35
N GLN A 194 1.31 -17.62 -18.31
CA GLN A 194 2.53 -17.36 -19.09
C GLN A 194 2.57 -18.04 -20.47
N SER A 195 1.51 -18.73 -20.89
CA SER A 195 1.50 -19.51 -22.14
C SER A 195 1.50 -18.66 -23.43
N ALA A 196 1.42 -17.34 -23.35
CA ALA A 196 1.66 -16.43 -24.46
C ALA A 196 2.73 -15.44 -24.01
N GLY A 197 3.83 -15.28 -24.76
CA GLY A 197 4.99 -14.45 -24.43
C GLY A 197 4.70 -12.94 -24.36
N PHE A 198 3.75 -12.53 -23.50
CA PHE A 198 3.30 -11.18 -23.35
C PHE A 198 4.32 -10.42 -22.51
N THR A 199 5.11 -9.60 -23.20
CA THR A 199 6.06 -8.71 -22.54
C THR A 199 5.31 -7.50 -22.01
N VAL A 200 5.35 -7.30 -20.69
CA VAL A 200 4.74 -6.12 -20.06
C VAL A 200 5.43 -4.86 -20.61
N PRO A 201 4.69 -3.90 -21.17
CA PRO A 201 5.27 -2.66 -21.70
C PRO A 201 6.12 -1.92 -20.66
N ARG A 202 7.22 -1.30 -21.10
CA ARG A 202 8.17 -0.57 -20.23
C ARG A 202 7.48 0.46 -19.35
N TRP A 203 6.57 1.26 -19.93
CA TRP A 203 5.82 2.28 -19.21
C TRP A 203 5.01 1.67 -18.05
N LEU A 204 4.29 0.57 -18.32
CA LEU A 204 3.43 -0.09 -17.34
C LEU A 204 4.26 -0.68 -16.19
N ARG A 205 5.37 -1.32 -16.54
CA ARG A 205 6.36 -1.81 -15.58
C ARG A 205 6.86 -0.72 -14.65
N ARG A 206 7.24 0.45 -15.19
CA ARG A 206 7.68 1.61 -14.39
C ARG A 206 6.61 2.04 -13.37
N ARG A 207 5.32 1.90 -13.68
CA ARG A 207 4.25 2.22 -12.72
C ARG A 207 4.06 1.17 -11.66
N TYR A 208 4.17 -0.11 -11.99
CA TYR A 208 4.18 -1.15 -10.97
C TYR A 208 5.41 -1.03 -10.06
N GLN A 209 6.57 -0.68 -10.59
CA GLN A 209 7.76 -0.36 -9.78
C GLN A 209 7.51 0.85 -8.86
N ALA A 210 6.89 1.93 -9.38
CA ALA A 210 6.52 3.09 -8.59
C ALA A 210 5.47 2.76 -7.51
N LEU A 211 4.54 1.85 -7.79
CA LEU A 211 3.55 1.36 -6.84
C LEU A 211 4.23 0.55 -5.72
N LEU A 212 5.18 -0.32 -6.05
CA LEU A 212 5.99 -1.09 -5.09
C LEU A 212 6.73 -0.21 -4.08
N THR A 213 7.11 1.02 -4.45
CA THR A 213 7.69 1.99 -3.49
C THR A 213 6.73 2.44 -2.38
N ARG A 214 5.42 2.21 -2.57
CA ARG A 214 4.34 2.62 -1.67
C ARG A 214 3.63 1.43 -1.03
N ILE A 215 4.14 0.22 -1.27
CA ILE A 215 3.64 -1.02 -0.65
C ILE A 215 4.71 -1.50 0.33
N PRO A 216 4.55 -1.22 1.63
CA PRO A 216 5.44 -1.77 2.63
C PRO A 216 5.19 -3.27 2.81
N THR A 217 6.25 -4.02 3.06
CA THR A 217 6.19 -5.42 3.49
C THR A 217 6.50 -5.47 4.98
N LEU A 218 5.68 -6.18 5.75
CA LEU A 218 5.95 -6.39 7.17
C LEU A 218 6.72 -7.70 7.34
N THR A 219 7.87 -7.64 7.97
CA THR A 219 8.66 -8.83 8.32
C THR A 219 8.70 -8.96 9.83
N TYR A 220 8.18 -10.07 10.35
CA TYR A 220 8.24 -10.41 11.77
C TYR A 220 9.55 -11.13 12.06
N LYS A 221 10.35 -10.57 12.97
CA LYS A 221 11.58 -11.17 13.47
C LYS A 221 11.37 -11.62 14.91
N VAL A 222 11.59 -12.90 15.16
CA VAL A 222 11.57 -13.45 16.53
C VAL A 222 12.96 -13.31 17.10
N GLN A 223 13.08 -12.54 18.20
CA GLN A 223 14.34 -12.43 18.94
C GLN A 223 14.51 -13.62 19.90
N PRO A 224 15.75 -13.97 20.31
CA PRO A 224 16.02 -15.10 21.20
C PRO A 224 15.33 -15.01 22.57
N ASN A 225 14.91 -13.82 22.99
CA ASN A 225 14.14 -13.58 24.20
C ASN A 225 12.61 -13.78 24.01
N ASN A 226 12.19 -14.47 22.95
CA ASN A 226 10.79 -14.62 22.52
C ASN A 226 10.05 -13.30 22.26
N THR A 227 10.77 -12.18 22.11
CA THR A 227 10.15 -10.90 21.75
C THR A 227 10.04 -10.80 20.23
N THR A 228 8.82 -10.65 19.74
CA THR A 228 8.59 -10.37 18.32
C THR A 228 8.87 -8.91 18.04
N ARG A 229 9.75 -8.64 17.06
CA ARG A 229 9.97 -7.31 16.50
C ARG A 229 9.45 -7.28 15.07
N CYS A 230 8.66 -6.27 14.75
CA CYS A 230 8.24 -6.04 13.37
C CYS A 230 9.22 -5.08 12.68
N VAL A 231 9.65 -5.44 11.48
CA VAL A 231 10.52 -4.63 10.61
C VAL A 231 9.77 -4.37 9.31
N VAL A 232 9.85 -3.13 8.81
CA VAL A 232 9.24 -2.75 7.53
C VAL A 232 10.33 -2.77 6.47
N SER A 233 10.09 -3.51 5.39
CA SER A 233 10.94 -3.55 4.20
C SER A 233 10.15 -3.08 2.97
N GLN A 234 10.85 -2.93 1.85
CA GLN A 234 10.26 -2.66 0.54
C GLN A 234 10.79 -3.70 -0.46
N SER A 235 10.03 -3.93 -1.53
CA SER A 235 10.49 -4.77 -2.63
C SER A 235 11.81 -4.26 -3.20
N THR A 236 12.70 -5.18 -3.55
CA THR A 236 13.93 -4.87 -4.28
C THR A 236 13.65 -4.36 -5.71
N LYS A 237 12.43 -4.59 -6.21
CA LYS A 237 11.95 -4.09 -7.51
C LYS A 237 11.34 -2.70 -7.44
N ALA A 238 11.22 -2.12 -6.24
CA ALA A 238 10.78 -0.75 -6.06
C ALA A 238 11.83 0.20 -6.67
N MET A 239 11.41 1.13 -7.54
CA MET A 239 12.34 2.18 -7.98
C MET A 239 12.66 3.12 -6.82
N GLY A 240 13.91 3.60 -6.72
CA GLY A 240 14.23 4.69 -5.79
C GLY A 240 13.29 5.89 -6.02
N ARG A 241 12.99 6.68 -4.98
CA ARG A 241 12.06 7.84 -5.01
C ARG A 241 12.50 9.01 -5.91
N LYS A 242 13.21 8.77 -7.01
CA LYS A 242 13.38 9.79 -8.05
C LYS A 242 12.07 9.87 -8.84
N PRO A 243 11.47 11.06 -9.03
CA PRO A 243 10.32 11.20 -9.91
C PRO A 243 10.69 10.64 -11.28
N VAL A 244 9.84 9.74 -11.78
CA VAL A 244 10.03 9.15 -13.11
C VAL A 244 9.66 10.22 -14.11
N ASP A 245 10.68 10.81 -14.74
CA ASP A 245 10.47 11.70 -15.88
C ASP A 245 9.83 10.88 -17.00
N VAL A 246 8.79 11.43 -17.62
CA VAL A 246 8.10 10.77 -18.73
C VAL A 246 9.05 10.85 -19.93
N ASP A 247 9.69 9.73 -20.23
CA ASP A 247 10.61 9.59 -21.35
C ASP A 247 9.81 9.60 -22.67
N VAL A 248 10.36 10.20 -23.73
CA VAL A 248 9.73 10.26 -25.07
C VAL A 248 9.40 8.86 -25.59
N SER A 249 10.23 7.86 -25.24
CA SER A 249 9.97 6.46 -25.58
C SER A 249 8.75 5.84 -24.88
N ASP A 250 8.32 6.37 -23.73
CA ASP A 250 7.07 5.94 -23.08
C ASP A 250 5.83 6.49 -23.83
N VAL A 251 6.00 7.60 -24.56
CA VAL A 251 4.96 8.24 -25.35
C VAL A 251 4.70 7.50 -26.66
N GLU A 252 5.77 7.06 -27.34
CA GLU A 252 5.73 6.39 -28.64
C GLU A 252 4.95 5.06 -28.59
N TRP A 253 5.15 4.25 -27.54
CA TRP A 253 4.44 2.96 -27.39
C TRP A 253 2.91 3.10 -27.33
N LEU A 254 2.39 4.17 -26.73
CA LEU A 254 0.95 4.44 -26.65
C LEU A 254 0.36 4.81 -28.01
N THR A 255 1.17 5.39 -28.90
CA THR A 255 0.74 5.74 -30.26
C THR A 255 0.69 4.50 -31.17
N GLU A 256 1.70 3.62 -31.09
CA GLU A 256 1.77 2.40 -31.91
C GLU A 256 0.61 1.44 -31.65
N SER A 257 0.25 1.26 -30.38
CA SER A 257 -0.86 0.37 -29.97
C SER A 257 -2.24 0.88 -30.40
N SER A 258 -2.42 2.18 -30.59
CA SER A 258 -3.66 2.74 -31.14
C SER A 258 -3.77 2.56 -32.67
N SER A 259 -2.65 2.52 -33.38
CA SER A 259 -2.62 2.36 -34.84
C SER A 259 -2.91 0.92 -35.28
N SER A 260 -2.49 -0.08 -34.50
CA SER A 260 -2.69 -1.49 -34.83
C SER A 260 -4.17 -1.90 -34.71
N ALA A 261 -4.93 -1.27 -33.81
CA ALA A 261 -6.36 -1.48 -33.67
C ALA A 261 -7.17 -0.99 -34.89
N GLN A 262 -6.73 0.07 -35.57
CA GLN A 262 -7.41 0.60 -36.76
C GLN A 262 -7.14 -0.24 -38.03
N LYS A 263 -6.05 -1.03 -38.06
CA LYS A 263 -5.69 -1.84 -39.23
C LYS A 263 -6.49 -3.14 -39.34
N ALA A 264 -7.16 -3.57 -38.27
CA ALA A 264 -7.96 -4.79 -38.23
C ALA A 264 -9.40 -4.63 -38.74
N THR A 265 -9.88 -3.40 -38.99
CA THR A 265 -11.26 -3.10 -39.41
C THR A 265 -11.38 -2.73 -40.89
N ASN A 266 -10.48 -3.20 -41.76
CA ASN A 266 -10.70 -3.13 -43.20
C ASN A 266 -11.46 -4.40 -43.65
N PRO A 267 -12.80 -4.35 -43.84
CA PRO A 267 -13.53 -5.49 -44.38
C PRO A 267 -13.03 -5.75 -45.80
N ARG A 268 -12.43 -6.93 -46.02
CA ARG A 268 -12.08 -7.41 -47.36
C ARG A 268 -13.32 -7.34 -48.24
N SER A 269 -13.24 -6.50 -49.27
CA SER A 269 -14.18 -6.43 -50.38
C SER A 269 -14.43 -7.84 -50.92
N ILE A 270 -15.66 -8.32 -50.78
CA ILE A 270 -16.09 -9.61 -51.31
C ILE A 270 -16.10 -9.49 -52.84
N PRO A 271 -15.33 -10.31 -53.59
CA PRO A 271 -15.36 -10.26 -55.04
C PRO A 271 -16.69 -10.82 -55.55
N ASN A 272 -17.41 -9.98 -56.29
CA ASN A 272 -18.71 -10.27 -56.87
C ASN A 272 -18.52 -11.17 -58.12
N GLN A 273 -18.68 -12.49 -57.98
CA GLN A 273 -18.64 -13.42 -59.11
C GLN A 273 -19.95 -13.32 -59.90
N ARG A 274 -19.89 -12.70 -61.08
CA ARG A 274 -20.95 -12.76 -62.09
C ARG A 274 -20.87 -14.09 -62.85
N HIS A 275 -21.92 -14.91 -62.73
CA HIS A 275 -22.16 -16.07 -63.58
C HIS A 275 -22.61 -15.59 -64.97
N VAL A 276 -21.91 -16.04 -66.01
CA VAL A 276 -22.30 -15.91 -67.42
C VAL A 276 -22.94 -17.23 -67.82
N GLN A 277 -24.24 -17.24 -68.11
CA GLN A 277 -24.92 -18.32 -68.82
C GLN A 277 -24.74 -18.09 -70.32
N GLN A 278 -24.19 -19.08 -71.02
CA GLN A 278 -24.24 -19.16 -72.48
C GLN A 278 -25.44 -20.03 -72.88
N GLN A 279 -26.16 -19.59 -73.91
CA GLN A 279 -27.10 -20.37 -74.71
C GLN A 279 -26.41 -20.79 -76.01
#